data_AF-C0XM28-F1
#
_entry.id   AF-C0XM28-F1
#
_cell.length_a   1.000
_cell.length_b   1.000
_cell.length_c   1.000
_cell.angle_alpha   90.00
_cell.angle_beta   90.00
_cell.angle_gamma   90.00
#
_symmetry.space_group_name_H-M   'P 1'
#
loop_
_entity.id
_entity.type
_entity.pdbx_description
1 polymer ?
#
loop_
_entity_poly.entity_id
_entity_poly.type
_entity_poly.pdbx_seq_one_letter_code
_entity_poly.pdbx_strand_id
1 'polypeptide(L)'
;MAHNVKADINWYAGNPSVDNDPTLTKIVKDETAKFAPIYVQEQQLGSDDFSCYQDIIPDVYANIGNGGQVSLHNSHFTASDHLLIVGGQLFSKKMLSDF
;
A
#
# COMPACT_ATOMS: atom_id res chain seq x y z
N MET A 1 11.98 -27.46 -35.43
CA MET A 1 10.77 -26.92 -34.74
C MET A 1 10.48 -27.84 -33.58
N ALA A 2 10.55 -27.37 -32.32
CA ALA A 2 10.84 -28.26 -31.20
C ALA A 2 9.69 -29.20 -30.75
N HIS A 3 8.41 -28.88 -30.99
CA HIS A 3 7.31 -29.74 -30.48
C HIS A 3 6.07 -29.90 -31.39
N ASN A 4 6.03 -29.29 -32.59
CA ASN A 4 4.90 -29.38 -33.53
C ASN A 4 3.49 -29.17 -32.91
N VAL A 5 3.39 -28.26 -31.94
CA VAL A 5 2.14 -27.87 -31.27
C VAL A 5 1.85 -26.39 -31.49
N LYS A 6 0.56 -26.02 -31.45
CA LYS A 6 0.07 -24.65 -31.40
C LYS A 6 -0.42 -24.36 -29.98
N ALA A 7 0.05 -23.28 -29.37
CA ALA A 7 -0.47 -22.77 -28.11
C ALA A 7 -1.28 -21.51 -28.38
N ASP A 8 -2.53 -21.48 -27.90
CA ASP A 8 -3.34 -20.27 -27.87
C ASP A 8 -3.24 -19.66 -26.47
N ILE A 9 -2.70 -18.44 -26.38
CA ILE A 9 -2.48 -17.73 -25.10
C ILE A 9 -3.49 -16.59 -25.01
N ASN A 10 -4.30 -16.63 -23.95
CA ASN A 10 -5.15 -15.51 -23.55
C ASN A 10 -4.51 -14.82 -22.35
N TRP A 11 -4.17 -13.54 -22.52
CA TRP A 11 -3.58 -12.72 -21.47
C TRP A 11 -4.54 -11.62 -21.04
N TYR A 12 -4.76 -11.50 -19.74
CA TYR A 12 -5.52 -10.41 -19.14
C TYR A 12 -4.61 -9.68 -18.14
N ALA A 13 -4.49 -8.37 -18.29
CA ALA A 13 -3.78 -7.55 -17.33
C ALA A 13 -4.67 -7.31 -16.10
N GLY A 14 -4.19 -7.75 -14.93
CA GLY A 14 -4.78 -7.35 -13.65
C GLY A 14 -4.36 -5.92 -13.28
N ASN A 15 -4.51 -5.58 -11.99
CA ASN A 15 -4.06 -4.30 -11.47
C ASN A 15 -2.54 -4.16 -11.64
N PRO A 16 -2.02 -2.94 -11.87
CA PRO A 16 -0.59 -2.68 -11.81
C PRO A 16 -0.06 -2.89 -10.37
N SER A 17 1.26 -2.89 -10.22
CA SER A 17 1.88 -2.92 -8.90
C SER A 17 1.69 -1.58 -8.19
N VAL A 18 1.53 -1.61 -6.86
CA VAL A 18 1.59 -0.39 -6.07
C VAL A 18 3.01 0.19 -6.17
N ASP A 19 3.14 1.41 -6.66
CA ASP A 19 4.41 2.10 -6.90
C ASP A 19 4.34 3.54 -6.38
N ASN A 20 4.75 3.73 -5.12
CA ASN A 20 4.65 5.02 -4.46
C ASN A 20 5.66 6.03 -5.02
N ASP A 21 5.21 7.26 -5.27
CA ASP A 21 6.10 8.35 -5.66
C ASP A 21 7.15 8.61 -4.57
N PRO A 22 8.45 8.62 -4.88
CA PRO A 22 9.50 8.74 -3.87
C PRO A 22 9.52 10.10 -3.15
N THR A 23 9.08 11.16 -3.82
CA THR A 23 9.03 12.51 -3.25
C THR A 23 7.89 12.61 -2.24
N LEU A 24 6.68 12.21 -2.65
CA LEU A 24 5.51 12.19 -1.76
C LEU A 24 5.71 11.21 -0.60
N THR A 25 6.32 10.05 -0.86
CA THR A 25 6.65 9.05 0.17
C THR A 25 7.52 9.65 1.25
N LYS A 26 8.53 10.46 0.87
CA LYS A 26 9.40 11.12 1.84
C LYS A 26 8.60 12.07 2.74
N ILE A 27 7.67 12.84 2.16
CA ILE A 27 6.90 13.81 2.95
C ILE A 27 5.94 13.09 3.90
N VAL A 28 5.18 12.11 3.42
CA VAL A 28 4.29 11.29 4.26
C VAL A 28 5.07 10.62 5.40
N LYS A 29 6.26 10.09 5.10
CA LYS A 29 7.16 9.51 6.10
C LYS A 29 7.58 10.53 7.16
N ASP A 30 8.07 11.70 6.75
CA ASP A 30 8.58 12.73 7.66
C ASP A 30 7.47 13.30 8.54
N GLU A 31 6.27 13.51 7.99
CA GLU A 31 5.10 13.96 8.74
C GLU A 31 4.59 12.90 9.72
N THR A 32 4.51 11.65 9.28
CA THR A 32 4.06 10.54 10.14
C THR A 32 5.02 10.28 11.30
N ALA A 33 6.34 10.46 11.07
CA ALA A 33 7.36 10.29 12.09
C ALA A 33 7.20 11.23 13.30
N LYS A 34 6.42 12.31 13.17
CA LYS A 34 6.12 13.25 14.26
C LYS A 34 5.21 12.65 15.33
N PHE A 35 4.44 11.60 15.01
CA PHE A 35 3.44 11.02 15.92
C PHE A 35 3.38 9.49 15.93
N ALA A 36 4.02 8.80 14.99
CA ALA A 36 4.07 7.34 14.95
C ALA A 36 5.46 6.81 14.51
N PRO A 37 5.88 5.63 15.00
CA PRO A 37 7.11 5.00 14.52
C PRO A 37 6.98 4.59 13.05
N ILE A 38 8.07 4.75 12.29
CA ILE A 38 8.12 4.41 10.87
C ILE A 38 8.83 3.07 10.67
N TYR A 39 8.28 2.26 9.78
CA TYR A 39 8.90 1.05 9.26
C TYR A 39 8.92 1.09 7.74
N VAL A 40 10.07 0.80 7.13
CA VAL A 40 10.17 0.64 5.67
C VAL A 40 9.81 -0.80 5.36
N GLN A 41 8.65 -0.98 4.74
CA GLN A 41 8.12 -2.30 4.43
C GLN A 41 8.85 -2.91 3.24
N GLU A 42 9.14 -4.21 3.33
CA GLU A 42 9.58 -5.00 2.18
C GLU A 42 8.44 -5.20 1.18
N GLN A 43 8.77 -5.45 -0.09
CA GLN A 43 7.78 -5.73 -1.12
C GLN A 43 6.89 -6.91 -0.72
N GLN A 44 5.59 -6.77 -1.00
CA GLN A 44 4.59 -7.79 -0.69
C GLN A 44 3.99 -8.38 -1.97
N LEU A 45 3.46 -9.60 -1.86
CA LEU A 45 2.78 -10.28 -2.96
C LEU A 45 1.30 -9.88 -3.10
N GLY A 46 0.77 -9.10 -2.15
CA GLY A 46 -0.61 -8.64 -2.18
C GLY A 46 -0.83 -7.63 -3.31
N SER A 47 -1.96 -7.75 -4.00
CA SER A 47 -2.44 -6.73 -4.93
C SER A 47 -3.43 -5.81 -4.22
N ASP A 48 -3.43 -4.54 -4.58
CA ASP A 48 -4.42 -3.55 -4.16
C ASP A 48 -4.86 -2.78 -5.42
N ASP A 49 -6.14 -2.44 -5.54
CA ASP A 49 -6.65 -1.70 -6.70
C ASP A 49 -6.36 -0.19 -6.61
N PHE A 50 -5.85 0.28 -5.47
CA PHE A 50 -5.33 1.63 -5.33
C PHE A 50 -4.24 1.95 -6.36
N SER A 51 -3.48 0.95 -6.82
CA SER A 51 -2.48 1.13 -7.89
C SER A 51 -3.05 1.64 -9.21
N CYS A 52 -4.36 1.50 -9.45
CA CYS A 52 -4.99 2.06 -10.65
C CYS A 52 -5.01 3.59 -10.63
N TYR A 53 -4.96 4.23 -9.46
CA TYR A 53 -4.85 5.69 -9.34
C TYR A 53 -3.42 6.17 -9.62
N GLN A 54 -2.41 5.35 -9.29
CA GLN A 54 -1.00 5.62 -9.51
C GLN A 54 -0.63 5.75 -10.99
N ASP A 55 -1.36 5.04 -11.87
CA ASP A 55 -1.22 5.18 -13.32
C ASP A 55 -1.66 6.56 -13.85
N ILE A 56 -2.40 7.34 -13.05
CA ILE A 56 -2.99 8.62 -13.46
C ILE A 56 -2.24 9.80 -12.83
N ILE A 57 -1.92 9.71 -11.54
CA ILE A 57 -1.25 10.77 -10.78
C ILE A 57 -0.25 10.20 -9.77
N PRO A 58 0.81 10.95 -9.42
CA PRO A 58 1.69 10.56 -8.32
C PRO A 58 0.92 10.50 -6.99
N ASP A 59 1.11 9.42 -6.23
CA ASP A 59 0.49 9.25 -4.93
C ASP A 59 1.37 8.42 -3.95
N VAL A 60 0.81 8.14 -2.76
CA VAL A 60 1.42 7.28 -1.74
C VAL A 60 0.36 6.38 -1.12
N TYR A 61 0.63 5.07 -1.14
CA TYR A 61 -0.07 4.06 -0.36
C TYR A 61 0.78 3.66 0.86
N ALA A 62 0.17 3.68 2.06
CA ALA A 62 0.87 3.35 3.30
C ALA A 62 0.08 2.36 4.17
N ASN A 63 0.78 1.38 4.75
CA ASN A 63 0.19 0.45 5.70
C ASN A 63 0.28 0.98 7.14
N ILE A 64 -0.81 0.86 7.88
CA ILE A 64 -0.85 1.12 9.32
C ILE A 64 -0.66 -0.20 10.05
N GLY A 65 0.44 -0.33 10.79
CA GLY A 65 0.75 -1.56 11.52
C GLY A 65 -0.33 -1.89 12.54
N ASN A 66 -0.88 -3.10 12.49
CA ASN A 66 -2.03 -3.48 13.33
C ASN A 66 -1.67 -4.16 14.66
N GLY A 67 -0.37 -4.42 14.90
CA GLY A 67 0.15 -5.07 16.10
C GLY A 67 -0.13 -6.58 16.20
N GLY A 68 -0.83 -7.17 15.21
CA GLY A 68 -1.14 -8.58 15.12
C GLY A 68 -0.07 -9.39 14.39
N GLN A 69 -0.10 -10.71 14.59
CA GLN A 69 0.75 -11.68 13.88
C GLN A 69 -0.02 -12.48 12.82
N VAL A 70 -1.33 -12.23 12.71
CA VAL A 70 -2.22 -12.95 11.81
C VAL A 70 -2.42 -12.12 10.54
N SER A 71 -2.12 -12.72 9.39
CA SER A 71 -2.22 -12.06 8.09
C SER A 71 -3.65 -11.68 7.72
N LEU A 72 -3.79 -10.71 6.82
CA LEU A 72 -5.06 -10.38 6.15
C LEU A 72 -5.68 -11.64 5.53
N HIS A 73 -7.02 -11.66 5.47
CA HIS A 73 -7.87 -12.76 4.98
C HIS A 73 -7.90 -14.03 5.86
N ASN A 74 -7.20 -14.05 7.00
CA ASN A 74 -7.38 -15.11 7.98
C ASN A 74 -8.60 -14.85 8.88
N SER A 75 -9.36 -15.91 9.24
CA SER A 75 -10.56 -15.80 10.08
C SER A 75 -10.31 -15.32 11.51
N HIS A 76 -9.05 -15.35 11.97
CA HIS A 76 -8.62 -14.87 13.28
C HIS A 76 -7.92 -13.52 13.21
N PHE A 77 -7.95 -12.85 12.05
CA PHE A 77 -7.43 -11.50 11.92
C PHE A 77 -8.10 -10.56 12.92
N THR A 78 -7.30 -9.80 13.65
CA THR A 78 -7.75 -8.76 14.56
C THR A 78 -6.85 -7.53 14.43
N ALA A 79 -7.37 -6.37 14.79
CA ALA A 79 -6.64 -5.11 14.81
C ALA A 79 -7.03 -4.32 16.07
N SER A 80 -6.11 -3.50 16.58
CA SER A 80 -6.40 -2.65 17.75
C SER A 80 -7.23 -1.42 17.38
N ASP A 81 -8.24 -1.09 18.18
CA ASP A 81 -9.04 0.14 18.01
C ASP A 81 -8.20 1.42 18.12
N HIS A 82 -7.06 1.37 18.82
CA HIS A 82 -6.14 2.51 18.93
C HIS A 82 -5.62 2.98 17.55
N LEU A 83 -5.62 2.10 16.56
CA LEU A 83 -5.19 2.41 15.19
C LEU A 83 -6.10 3.43 14.50
N LEU A 84 -7.36 3.57 14.94
CA LEU A 84 -8.27 4.60 14.43
C LEU A 84 -7.73 6.00 14.70
N ILE A 85 -7.03 6.20 15.83
CA ILE A 85 -6.41 7.47 16.17
C ILE A 85 -5.23 7.74 15.24
N VAL A 86 -4.37 6.74 15.01
CA VAL A 86 -3.21 6.85 14.12
C VAL A 86 -3.66 7.13 12.68
N GLY A 87 -4.64 6.39 12.17
CA GLY A 87 -5.21 6.60 10.84
C GLY A 87 -5.89 7.97 10.71
N GLY A 88 -6.62 8.41 11.73
CA GLY A 88 -7.22 9.73 11.76
C GLY A 88 -6.18 10.86 11.74
N GLN A 89 -5.05 10.69 12.43
CA GLN A 89 -3.95 11.65 12.41
C GLN A 89 -3.25 11.69 11.06
N LEU A 90 -3.01 10.51 10.45
CA LEU A 90 -2.46 10.38 9.10
C LEU A 90 -3.31 11.19 8.12
N PHE A 91 -4.61 10.93 8.01
CA PHE A 91 -5.45 11.65 7.04
C PHE A 91 -5.96 13.02 7.52
N SER A 92 -5.42 13.56 8.63
CA SER A 92 -5.87 14.85 9.14
C SER A 92 -5.42 16.01 8.25
N LYS A 93 -6.22 17.08 8.22
CA LYS A 93 -5.93 18.31 7.46
C LYS A 93 -4.54 18.90 7.74
N LYS A 94 -4.00 18.66 8.93
CA LYS A 94 -2.67 19.14 9.34
C LYS A 94 -1.54 18.41 8.60
N MET A 95 -1.74 17.16 8.21
CA MET A 95 -0.80 16.47 7.31
C MET A 95 -0.87 17.07 5.90
N LEU A 96 -2.06 17.40 5.40
CA LEU A 96 -2.29 17.88 4.03
C LEU A 96 -2.00 19.37 3.82
N SER A 97 -1.74 20.15 4.87
CA SER A 97 -1.54 21.60 4.80
C SER A 97 -0.09 22.06 4.68
N ASP A 98 0.87 21.15 4.79
CA ASP A 98 2.31 21.44 4.71
C ASP A 98 2.86 21.27 3.27
N PHE A 99 1.95 21.20 2.29
CA PHE A 99 2.21 21.07 0.85
C PHE A 99 1.71 22.28 0.07
#